data_AF-A0A0F8Y0K2-F1
#
_entry.id   AF-A0A0F8Y0K2-F1
#
_cell.length_a   1.000
_cell.length_b   1.000
_cell.length_c   1.000
_cell.angle_alpha   90.00
_cell.angle_beta   90.00
_cell.angle_gamma   90.00
#
_symmetry.space_group_name_H-M   'P 1'
#
loop_
_entity.id
_entity.type
_entity.pdbx_description
1 polymer ?
#
loop_
_entity_poly.entity_id
_entity_poly.type
_entity_poly.pdbx_seq_one_letter_code
_entity_poly.pdbx_strand_id
1 'polypeptide(L)'
;MTVGGQDMSDATENHSQEPHPARPAGPYWEDPVYRYVSRRHRAAVDAGEADDAERLDGLMQQLVNASTPDELYWQLDAEARADRKKQKQERKRERKPPPGRASEAEPRSSVNVADLKTRIFNAQVSRENVIKALEALPSAERKATIAGLPPGLRRKLGEYLKGR
;
A
#
# COMPACT_ATOMS: atom_id res chain seq x y z
N MET A 1 -16.42 -4.34 70.50
CA MET A 1 -16.70 -4.29 69.05
C MET A 1 -15.41 -3.87 68.38
N THR A 2 -14.64 -4.85 67.89
CA THR A 2 -13.30 -4.62 67.33
C THR A 2 -13.41 -4.70 65.81
N VAL A 3 -13.09 -3.59 65.16
CA VAL A 3 -12.88 -3.47 63.72
C VAL A 3 -11.46 -4.00 63.44
N GLY A 4 -11.30 -4.87 62.45
CA GLY A 4 -9.98 -5.38 62.05
C GLY A 4 -10.07 -6.00 60.67
N GLY A 5 -9.42 -5.36 59.70
CA GLY A 5 -9.58 -5.54 58.26
C GLY A 5 -9.43 -6.97 57.77
N GLN A 6 -10.33 -7.34 56.86
CA GLN A 6 -10.04 -8.35 55.85
C GLN A 6 -9.25 -7.65 54.74
N ASP A 7 -7.95 -7.93 54.71
CA ASP A 7 -7.09 -7.77 53.54
C ASP A 7 -7.77 -8.42 52.34
N MET A 8 -8.33 -7.59 51.45
CA MET A 8 -8.53 -7.98 50.07
C MET A 8 -7.13 -8.02 49.45
N SER A 9 -6.57 -9.22 49.36
CA SER A 9 -5.38 -9.47 48.56
C SER A 9 -5.72 -9.12 47.11
N ASP A 10 -5.23 -7.95 46.72
CA ASP A 10 -5.20 -7.47 45.35
C ASP A 10 -4.53 -8.56 44.51
N ALA A 11 -5.35 -9.25 43.74
CA ALA A 11 -4.90 -10.23 42.78
C ALA A 11 -4.10 -9.44 41.75
N THR A 12 -2.78 -9.41 41.95
CA THR A 12 -1.81 -8.96 40.97
C THR A 12 -2.16 -9.67 39.66
N GLU A 13 -2.82 -8.94 38.78
CA GLU A 13 -3.00 -9.30 37.39
C GLU A 13 -1.60 -9.55 36.87
N ASN A 14 -1.26 -10.82 36.81
CA ASN A 14 -0.11 -11.36 36.12
C ASN A 14 -0.36 -11.07 34.65
N HIS A 15 -0.16 -9.81 34.25
CA HIS A 15 -0.03 -9.37 32.87
C HIS A 15 1.10 -10.21 32.33
N SER A 16 0.72 -11.33 31.73
CA SER A 16 1.60 -12.24 31.05
C SER A 16 2.21 -11.43 29.92
N GLN A 17 3.35 -10.83 30.22
CA GLN A 17 4.18 -10.11 29.28
C GLN A 17 4.66 -11.19 28.33
N GLU A 18 3.92 -11.40 27.24
CA GLU A 18 4.36 -12.30 26.18
C GLU A 18 5.80 -11.92 25.85
N PRO A 19 6.75 -12.88 25.84
CA PRO A 19 8.13 -12.56 25.56
C PRO A 19 8.17 -11.91 24.18
N HIS A 20 8.60 -10.65 24.13
CA HIS A 20 8.75 -9.96 22.86
C HIS A 20 9.66 -10.81 21.95
N PRO A 21 9.31 -10.96 20.66
CA PRO A 21 10.11 -11.76 19.75
C PRO A 21 11.55 -11.23 19.72
N ALA A 22 12.55 -12.05 19.39
CA ALA A 22 13.92 -11.55 19.29
C ALA A 22 14.02 -10.44 18.22
N ARG A 23 14.89 -9.44 18.45
CA ARG A 23 15.19 -8.42 17.44
C ARG A 23 15.68 -9.08 16.15
N PRO A 24 15.34 -8.53 14.97
CA PRO A 24 15.79 -9.08 13.71
C PRO A 24 17.32 -9.10 13.65
N ALA A 25 17.89 -10.29 13.49
CA ALA A 25 19.31 -10.47 13.25
C ALA A 25 19.59 -10.20 11.77
N GLY A 26 19.96 -8.98 11.44
CA GLY A 26 20.23 -8.54 10.06
C GLY A 26 20.80 -7.13 10.04
N PRO A 27 21.21 -6.64 8.86
CA PRO A 27 21.69 -5.27 8.75
C PRO A 27 20.57 -4.26 9.04
N TYR A 28 20.91 -3.15 9.70
CA TYR A 28 19.93 -2.15 10.17
C TYR A 28 19.04 -1.58 9.05
N TRP A 29 19.50 -1.52 7.79
CA TRP A 29 18.70 -1.03 6.67
C TRP A 29 17.60 -2.00 6.22
N GLU A 30 17.60 -3.24 6.70
CA GLU A 30 16.53 -4.22 6.51
C GLU A 30 15.52 -4.22 7.66
N ASP A 31 15.86 -3.59 8.78
CA ASP A 31 15.02 -3.53 9.97
C ASP A 31 13.69 -2.79 9.68
N PRO A 32 12.53 -3.44 9.91
CA PRO A 32 11.21 -2.83 9.86
C PRO A 32 11.07 -1.50 10.60
N VAL A 33 11.67 -1.40 11.79
CA VAL A 33 11.62 -0.25 12.69
C VAL A 33 12.47 0.88 12.11
N TYR A 34 13.71 0.61 11.71
CA TYR A 34 14.57 1.61 11.07
C TYR A 34 13.91 2.21 9.81
N ARG A 35 13.31 1.35 8.97
CA ARG A 35 12.59 1.81 7.77
C ARG A 35 11.34 2.65 8.08
N TYR A 36 10.70 2.40 9.22
CA TYR A 36 9.57 3.20 9.67
C TYR A 36 10.04 4.58 10.15
N VAL A 37 11.04 4.63 11.04
CA VAL A 37 11.61 5.88 11.56
C VAL A 37 12.19 6.73 10.41
N SER A 38 12.93 6.12 9.48
CA SER A 38 13.48 6.81 8.31
C SER A 38 12.40 7.44 7.42
N ARG A 39 11.23 6.80 7.29
CA ARG A 39 10.12 7.36 6.53
C ARG A 39 9.46 8.54 7.26
N ARG A 40 9.30 8.43 8.58
CA ARG A 40 8.80 9.53 9.43
C ARG A 40 9.74 10.73 9.39
N HIS A 41 11.05 10.48 9.45
CA HIS A 41 12.07 11.52 9.35
C HIS A 41 11.93 12.30 8.04
N ARG A 42 11.85 11.61 6.90
CA ARG A 42 11.65 12.26 5.60
C ARG A 42 10.35 13.07 5.55
N ALA A 43 9.26 12.53 6.09
CA ALA A 43 7.99 13.26 6.15
C ALA A 43 8.06 14.53 7.00
N ALA A 44 8.77 14.49 8.13
CA ALA A 44 9.01 15.67 8.98
C ALA A 44 9.88 16.72 8.27
N VAL A 45 10.93 16.28 7.58
CA VAL A 45 11.77 17.16 6.74
C VAL A 45 10.95 17.82 5.64
N ASP A 46 10.13 17.04 4.91
CA ASP A 46 9.27 17.56 3.84
C ASP A 46 8.20 18.53 4.37
N ALA A 47 7.75 18.35 5.62
CA ALA A 47 6.80 19.23 6.31
C ALA A 47 7.45 20.46 6.96
N GLY A 48 8.79 20.53 7.02
CA GLY A 48 9.52 21.60 7.70
C GLY A 48 9.49 21.53 9.23
N GLU A 49 9.20 20.35 9.79
CA GLU A 49 9.14 20.10 11.24
C GLU A 49 10.56 19.78 11.77
N ALA A 50 11.35 20.82 12.01
CA ALA A 50 12.76 20.69 12.38
C ALA A 50 12.99 19.86 13.66
N ASP A 51 12.20 20.10 14.72
CA ASP A 51 12.34 19.41 16.00
C ASP A 51 12.07 17.91 15.88
N ASP A 52 11.03 17.54 15.11
CA ASP A 52 10.69 16.14 14.89
C ASP A 52 11.69 15.45 13.96
N ALA A 53 12.20 16.15 12.95
CA ALA A 53 13.28 15.64 12.11
C ALA A 53 14.53 15.34 12.93
N GLU A 54 14.99 16.27 13.78
CA GLU A 54 16.19 16.06 14.62
C GLU A 54 15.99 14.90 15.61
N ARG A 55 14.82 14.83 16.25
CA ARG A 55 14.49 13.72 17.16
C ARG A 55 14.52 12.37 16.44
N LEU A 56 13.95 12.29 15.24
CA LEU A 56 13.90 11.06 14.46
C LEU A 56 15.28 10.67 13.90
N ASP A 57 16.13 11.63 13.56
CA ASP A 57 17.51 11.38 13.16
C ASP A 57 18.32 10.78 14.33
N GLY A 58 18.15 11.31 15.54
CA GLY A 58 18.73 10.75 16.76
C GLY A 58 18.28 9.30 17.01
N LEU A 59 17.00 9.00 16.81
CA LEU A 59 16.47 7.63 16.91
C LEU A 59 17.05 6.70 15.84
N MET A 60 17.22 7.18 14.60
CA MET A 60 17.87 6.42 13.54
C MET A 60 19.33 6.10 13.90
N GLN A 61 20.06 7.05 14.46
CA GLN A 61 21.45 6.83 14.89
C GLN A 61 21.54 5.80 16.03
N GLN A 62 20.62 5.83 16.99
CA GLN A 62 20.55 4.83 18.06
C GLN A 62 20.29 3.41 17.53
N LEU A 63 19.40 3.29 16.52
CA LEU A 63 19.12 2.00 15.88
C LEU A 63 20.34 1.46 15.12
N VAL A 64 21.07 2.33 14.41
CA VAL A 64 22.32 1.99 13.71
C VAL A 64 23.37 1.50 14.71
N ASN A 65 23.49 2.19 15.85
CA ASN A 65 24.44 1.85 16.90
C ASN A 65 24.00 0.67 17.77
N ALA A 66 22.85 0.05 17.48
CA ALA A 66 22.22 -0.98 18.30
C ALA A 66 22.05 -0.59 19.78
N SER A 67 21.93 0.73 20.06
CA SER A 67 21.86 1.29 21.42
C SER A 67 20.43 1.63 21.84
N THR A 68 19.44 1.43 20.98
CA THR A 68 18.03 1.62 21.32
C THR A 68 17.59 0.61 22.39
N PRO A 69 16.94 1.02 23.48
CA PRO A 69 16.37 0.12 24.48
C PRO A 69 15.30 -0.82 23.89
N ASP A 70 15.16 -2.03 24.44
CA ASP A 70 14.19 -3.03 23.94
C ASP A 70 12.75 -2.50 23.99
N GLU A 71 12.37 -1.87 25.10
CA GLU A 71 11.03 -1.31 25.28
C GLU A 71 10.70 -0.30 24.18
N LEU A 72 11.60 0.64 23.92
CA LEU A 72 11.44 1.64 22.86
C LEU A 72 11.40 1.00 21.47
N TYR A 73 12.25 -0.01 21.24
CA TYR A 73 12.24 -0.74 19.99
C TYR A 73 10.88 -1.41 19.72
N TRP A 74 10.30 -2.06 20.73
CA TRP A 74 9.00 -2.73 20.60
C TRP A 74 7.83 -1.76 20.45
N GLN A 75 7.89 -0.59 21.11
CA GLN A 75 6.92 0.49 20.88
C GLN A 75 6.95 0.95 19.42
N LEU A 76 8.15 1.19 18.87
CA LEU A 76 8.31 1.59 17.47
C LEU A 76 7.91 0.48 16.49
N ASP A 77 8.14 -0.80 16.81
CA ASP A 77 7.65 -1.92 15.99
C ASP A 77 6.11 -1.99 15.98
N ALA A 78 5.47 -1.79 17.12
CA ALA A 78 4.01 -1.73 17.22
C ALA A 78 3.44 -0.60 16.37
N GLU A 79 4.04 0.60 16.43
CA GLU A 79 3.68 1.72 15.57
C GLU A 79 3.89 1.42 14.09
N ALA A 80 5.03 0.84 13.72
CA ALA A 80 5.34 0.46 12.35
C ALA A 80 4.32 -0.54 11.79
N ARG A 81 3.88 -1.51 12.60
CA ARG A 81 2.83 -2.47 12.23
C ARG A 81 1.48 -1.79 12.07
N ALA A 82 1.11 -0.88 12.98
CA ALA A 82 -0.14 -0.13 12.90
C ALA A 82 -0.19 0.75 11.64
N ASP A 83 0.89 1.45 11.32
CA ASP A 83 1.03 2.27 10.13
C ASP A 83 0.91 1.44 8.84
N ARG A 84 1.60 0.29 8.76
CA ARG A 84 1.45 -0.66 7.62
C ARG A 84 0.01 -1.13 7.45
N LYS A 85 -0.69 -1.42 8.56
CA LYS A 85 -2.10 -1.83 8.53
C LYS A 85 -2.99 -0.71 8.01
N LYS A 86 -2.76 0.54 8.45
CA LYS A 86 -3.48 1.73 7.99
C LYS A 86 -3.26 1.97 6.49
N GLN A 87 -2.01 1.98 6.02
CA GLN A 87 -1.68 2.14 4.60
C GLN A 87 -2.31 1.02 3.75
N LYS A 88 -2.30 -0.23 4.23
CA LYS A 88 -2.96 -1.34 3.52
C LYS A 88 -4.48 -1.13 3.44
N GLN A 89 -5.11 -0.60 4.49
CA GLN A 89 -6.53 -0.30 4.50
C GLN A 89 -6.87 0.87 3.57
N GLU A 90 -6.07 1.93 3.57
CA GLU A 90 -6.20 3.10 2.70
C GLU A 90 -6.06 2.70 1.23
N ARG A 91 -4.99 1.98 0.86
CA ARG A 91 -4.81 1.46 -0.50
C ARG A 91 -5.97 0.55 -0.94
N LYS A 92 -6.58 -0.19 -0.01
CA LYS A 92 -7.79 -0.97 -0.32
C LYS A 92 -9.03 -0.08 -0.52
N ARG A 93 -9.14 1.05 0.18
CA ARG A 93 -10.23 2.03 0.01
C ARG A 93 -10.09 2.77 -1.32
N GLU A 94 -8.89 3.23 -1.66
CA GLU A 94 -8.62 3.91 -2.94
C GLU A 94 -8.80 3.00 -4.16
N ARG A 95 -8.52 1.70 -4.01
CA ARG A 95 -8.77 0.70 -5.04
C ARG A 95 -10.23 0.28 -5.18
N LYS A 96 -11.11 0.70 -4.27
CA LYS A 96 -12.54 0.52 -4.49
C LYS A 96 -12.97 1.59 -5.49
N PRO A 97 -13.56 1.21 -6.64
CA PRO A 97 -14.26 2.19 -7.44
C PRO A 97 -15.31 2.88 -6.54
N PRO A 98 -15.63 4.16 -6.76
CA PRO A 98 -16.67 4.84 -6.00
C PRO A 98 -17.94 3.96 -6.01
N PRO A 99 -18.75 3.95 -4.94
CA PRO A 99 -20.04 3.29 -4.97
C PRO A 99 -20.92 4.04 -5.97
N GLY A 100 -20.81 3.66 -7.24
CA GLY A 100 -21.75 4.03 -8.28
C GLY A 100 -23.08 3.42 -7.89
N ARG A 101 -24.08 4.29 -7.72
CA ARG A 101 -25.49 3.96 -7.62
C ARG A 101 -25.80 2.73 -8.49
N ALA A 102 -26.18 1.63 -7.86
CA ALA A 102 -27.02 0.67 -8.54
C ALA A 102 -28.34 1.39 -8.86
N SER A 103 -28.82 1.21 -10.09
CA SER A 103 -30.01 1.84 -10.68
C SER A 103 -29.73 3.16 -11.40
N GLU A 104 -29.30 3.06 -12.66
CA GLU A 104 -30.17 3.37 -13.80
C GLU A 104 -29.48 2.96 -15.10
N ALA A 105 -30.16 2.08 -15.84
CA ALA A 105 -30.06 1.75 -17.26
C ALA A 105 -28.68 1.85 -17.95
N GLU A 106 -28.19 0.70 -18.44
CA GLU A 106 -27.29 0.70 -19.60
C GLU A 106 -27.87 1.56 -20.72
N PRO A 107 -27.00 2.28 -21.46
CA PRO A 107 -26.67 1.71 -22.75
C PRO A 107 -25.17 1.74 -23.04
N ARG A 108 -24.69 0.58 -23.50
CA ARG A 108 -23.65 0.41 -24.54
C ARG A 108 -22.26 0.96 -24.20
N SER A 109 -21.43 0.05 -23.67
CA SER A 109 -20.11 -0.30 -24.23
C SER A 109 -19.27 0.84 -24.84
N SER A 110 -19.12 1.99 -24.18
CA SER A 110 -18.01 2.88 -24.51
C SER A 110 -16.76 2.24 -23.93
N VAL A 111 -16.04 1.47 -24.76
CA VAL A 111 -14.75 0.90 -24.35
C VAL A 111 -13.81 2.06 -24.03
N ASN A 112 -13.59 2.30 -22.74
CA ASN A 112 -12.73 3.36 -22.26
C ASN A 112 -11.32 3.12 -22.82
N VAL A 113 -10.78 4.10 -23.54
CA VAL A 113 -9.45 4.03 -24.17
C VAL A 113 -8.35 3.74 -23.13
N ALA A 114 -8.52 4.22 -21.90
CA ALA A 114 -7.63 3.88 -20.79
C ALA A 114 -7.68 2.38 -20.46
N ASP A 115 -8.89 1.80 -20.43
CA ASP A 115 -9.11 0.40 -20.14
C ASP A 115 -8.62 -0.51 -21.29
N LEU A 116 -8.78 -0.05 -22.54
CA LEU A 116 -8.19 -0.72 -23.71
C LEU A 116 -6.66 -0.68 -23.68
N LYS A 117 -6.04 0.42 -23.24
CA LYS A 117 -4.59 0.52 -23.04
C LYS A 117 -4.12 -0.49 -21.98
N THR A 118 -4.81 -0.59 -20.84
CA THR A 118 -4.48 -1.60 -19.83
C THR A 118 -4.62 -3.01 -20.37
N ARG A 119 -5.67 -3.28 -21.16
CA ARG A 119 -5.93 -4.62 -21.75
C ARG A 119 -4.92 -5.02 -22.84
N ILE A 120 -4.46 -4.09 -23.68
CA ILE A 120 -3.48 -4.37 -24.74
C ILE A 120 -2.07 -4.61 -24.17
N PHE A 121 -1.71 -3.96 -23.06
CA PHE A 121 -0.36 -4.04 -22.46
C PHE A 121 -0.26 -4.96 -21.23
N ASN A 122 -1.37 -5.58 -20.80
CA ASN A 122 -1.33 -6.60 -19.78
C ASN A 122 -0.93 -7.94 -20.40
N ALA A 123 0.22 -8.48 -19.99
CA ALA A 123 0.80 -9.72 -20.50
C ALA A 123 -0.09 -10.96 -20.32
N GLN A 124 -1.15 -10.85 -19.50
CA GLN A 124 -2.13 -11.90 -19.26
C GLN A 124 -3.32 -11.89 -20.24
N VAL A 125 -3.44 -10.89 -21.11
CA VAL A 125 -4.52 -10.81 -22.10
C VAL A 125 -4.07 -11.47 -23.39
N SER A 126 -4.75 -12.55 -23.78
CA SER A 126 -4.45 -13.26 -25.03
C SER A 126 -4.78 -12.41 -26.25
N ARG A 127 -4.00 -12.60 -27.32
CA ARG A 127 -4.18 -11.94 -28.62
C ARG A 127 -5.61 -12.09 -29.15
N GLU A 128 -6.18 -13.27 -28.95
CA GLU A 128 -7.55 -13.60 -29.31
C GLU A 128 -8.59 -12.72 -28.61
N ASN A 129 -8.38 -12.40 -27.33
CA ASN A 129 -9.30 -11.55 -26.58
C ASN A 129 -9.20 -10.08 -27.03
N VAL A 130 -8.01 -9.61 -27.41
CA VAL A 130 -7.83 -8.27 -27.99
C VAL A 130 -8.50 -8.16 -29.36
N ILE A 131 -8.37 -9.18 -30.21
CA ILE A 131 -9.04 -9.25 -31.52
C ILE A 131 -10.56 -9.24 -31.33
N LYS A 132 -11.09 -10.13 -30.47
CA LYS A 132 -12.53 -10.19 -30.16
C LYS A 132 -13.07 -8.86 -29.63
N ALA A 133 -12.32 -8.17 -28.77
CA ALA A 133 -12.72 -6.87 -28.23
C ALA A 133 -12.75 -5.77 -29.30
N LEU A 134 -11.80 -5.76 -30.23
CA LEU A 134 -11.82 -4.82 -31.37
C LEU A 134 -12.90 -5.16 -32.38
N GLU A 135 -13.18 -6.45 -32.58
CA GLU A 135 -14.21 -6.94 -33.49
C GLU A 135 -15.62 -6.64 -33.00
N ALA A 136 -15.84 -6.68 -31.69
CA ALA A 136 -17.09 -6.31 -31.05
C ALA A 136 -17.44 -4.81 -31.19
N LEU A 137 -16.48 -3.96 -31.57
CA LEU A 137 -16.74 -2.54 -31.81
C LEU A 137 -17.29 -2.28 -33.22
N PRO A 138 -18.30 -1.39 -33.35
CA PRO A 138 -18.73 -0.83 -34.63
C PRO A 138 -17.55 -0.25 -35.41
N SER A 139 -17.60 -0.32 -36.75
CA SER A 139 -16.48 0.06 -37.62
C SER A 139 -16.03 1.52 -37.44
N ALA A 140 -16.95 2.43 -37.13
CA ALA A 140 -16.66 3.83 -36.82
C ALA A 140 -15.89 3.99 -35.49
N GLU A 141 -16.33 3.28 -34.45
CA GLU A 141 -15.72 3.32 -33.12
C GLU A 141 -14.36 2.63 -33.11
N ARG A 142 -14.21 1.52 -33.85
CA ARG A 142 -12.91 0.85 -34.04
C ARG A 142 -11.88 1.81 -34.65
N LYS A 143 -12.26 2.55 -35.69
CA LYS A 143 -11.38 3.54 -36.35
C LYS A 143 -11.03 4.69 -35.41
N ALA A 144 -12.00 5.24 -34.70
CA ALA A 144 -11.79 6.31 -33.72
C ALA A 144 -10.87 5.85 -32.58
N THR A 145 -11.06 4.63 -32.09
CA THR A 145 -10.25 4.03 -31.02
C THR A 145 -8.80 3.84 -31.46
N ILE A 146 -8.57 3.32 -32.67
CA ILE A 146 -7.21 3.15 -33.23
C ILE A 146 -6.56 4.52 -33.52
N ALA A 147 -7.33 5.50 -33.98
CA ALA A 147 -6.84 6.85 -34.28
C ALA A 147 -6.48 7.66 -33.01
N GLY A 148 -7.20 7.45 -31.91
CA GLY A 148 -6.93 8.08 -30.61
C GLY A 148 -5.73 7.50 -29.86
N LEU A 149 -5.11 6.43 -30.38
CA LEU A 149 -3.89 5.88 -29.80
C LEU A 149 -2.66 6.70 -30.23
N PRO A 150 -1.71 6.95 -29.31
CA PRO A 150 -0.39 7.48 -29.63
C PRO A 150 0.30 6.66 -30.75
N PRO A 151 1.10 7.29 -31.63
CA PRO A 151 1.69 6.62 -32.79
C PRO A 151 2.46 5.34 -32.46
N GLY A 152 3.21 5.33 -31.35
CA GLY A 152 3.95 4.15 -30.89
C GLY A 152 3.04 2.99 -30.46
N LEU A 153 1.88 3.28 -29.86
CA LEU A 153 0.93 2.25 -29.43
C LEU A 153 0.11 1.72 -30.60
N ARG A 154 -0.22 2.59 -31.56
CA ARG A 154 -0.86 2.18 -32.83
C ARG A 154 0.04 1.22 -33.61
N ARG A 155 1.35 1.49 -33.66
CA ARG A 155 2.33 0.60 -34.29
C ARG A 155 2.41 -0.75 -33.57
N LYS A 156 2.56 -0.76 -32.24
CA LYS A 156 2.60 -1.99 -31.44
C LYS A 156 1.32 -2.83 -31.57
N LEU A 157 0.15 -2.20 -31.55
CA LEU A 157 -1.12 -2.89 -31.80
C LEU A 157 -1.16 -3.50 -33.20
N GLY A 158 -0.64 -2.79 -34.21
CA GLY A 158 -0.51 -3.32 -35.57
C GLY A 158 0.43 -4.51 -35.68
N GLU A 159 1.58 -4.49 -35.01
CA GLU A 159 2.55 -5.60 -34.95
C GLU A 159 1.94 -6.81 -34.23
N TYR A 160 1.32 -6.58 -33.07
CA TYR A 160 0.64 -7.59 -32.26
C TYR A 160 -0.53 -8.27 -33.00
N LEU A 161 -1.36 -7.50 -33.72
CA LEU A 161 -2.43 -8.06 -34.54
C LEU A 161 -1.90 -8.85 -35.74
N LYS A 162 -0.76 -8.45 -36.31
CA LYS A 162 -0.07 -9.20 -37.37
C LYS A 162 0.66 -10.45 -36.88
N GLY A 163 0.79 -10.65 -35.57
CA GLY A 163 1.52 -11.76 -34.97
C GLY A 163 3.03 -11.69 -35.23
N ARG A 164 3.57 -10.47 -35.36
CA ARG A 164 5.00 -10.18 -35.49
C ARG A 164 5.59 -9.74 -34.17
#